data_AF-A0A956NPK2-F1
#
_entry.id   AF-A0A956NPK2-F1
#
_cell.length_a   1.000
_cell.length_b   1.000
_cell.length_c   1.000
_cell.angle_alpha   90.00
_cell.angle_beta   90.00
_cell.angle_gamma   90.00
#
_symmetry.space_group_name_H-M   'P 1'
#
loop_
_entity.id
_entity.type
_entity.pdbx_description
1 polymer ?
#
loop_
_entity_poly.entity_id
_entity_poly.type
_entity_poly.pdbx_seq_one_letter_code
_entity_poly.pdbx_strand_id
1 'polypeptide(L)'
;ATFGVVTSLPGEVIDSFWYFIDQYLKHVIPLKHILHFKLQNKKGKLSLSFSQEKYPNSITVDFPYKFDPFYPPSVLVVDRSGKETIALPDELINL
;
A
#
# COMPACT_ATOMS: atom_id res chain seq x y z
N ALA A 1 8.40 -7.23 1.84
CA ALA A 1 8.42 -5.85 2.36
C ALA A 1 9.87 -5.47 2.69
N THR A 2 10.24 -4.21 2.54
CA THR A 2 11.57 -3.68 2.92
C THR A 2 11.71 -3.56 4.43
N PHE A 3 12.94 -3.32 4.90
CA PHE A 3 13.23 -3.16 6.32
C PHE A 3 12.42 -2.01 6.93
N GLY A 4 12.39 -0.83 6.29
CA GLY A 4 11.64 0.33 6.80
C GLY A 4 10.17 -0.02 7.03
N VAL A 5 9.53 -0.68 6.07
CA VAL A 5 8.13 -1.12 6.19
C VAL A 5 7.94 -2.09 7.35
N VAL A 6 8.77 -3.12 7.46
CA VAL A 6 8.64 -4.16 8.52
C VAL A 6 8.83 -3.55 9.91
N THR A 7 9.68 -2.53 10.05
CA THR A 7 9.89 -1.85 11.34
C THR A 7 8.85 -0.79 11.67
N SER A 8 8.09 -0.29 10.68
CA SER A 8 7.14 0.80 10.88
C SER A 8 5.66 0.37 10.85
N LEU A 9 5.36 -0.83 10.34
CA LEU A 9 3.99 -1.34 10.21
C LEU A 9 3.84 -2.72 10.86
N PRO A 10 2.74 -2.98 11.57
CA PRO A 10 2.39 -4.34 12.01
C PRO A 10 2.17 -5.27 10.81
N GLY A 11 2.41 -6.57 11.01
CA GLY A 11 2.23 -7.60 9.97
C GLY A 11 0.83 -7.57 9.34
N GLU A 12 -0.23 -7.43 10.15
CA GLU A 12 -1.61 -7.35 9.65
C GLU A 12 -1.87 -6.14 8.72
N VAL A 13 -1.18 -5.02 8.96
CA VAL A 13 -1.26 -3.84 8.09
C VAL A 13 -0.47 -4.10 6.80
N ILE A 14 0.67 -4.78 6.87
CA ILE A 14 1.44 -5.17 5.69
C ILE A 14 0.61 -6.13 4.79
N ASP A 15 -0.06 -7.11 5.40
CA ASP A 15 -0.91 -8.06 4.69
C ASP A 15 -2.12 -7.39 4.04
N SER A 16 -2.61 -6.29 4.62
CA SER A 16 -3.74 -5.54 4.08
C SER A 16 -3.47 -4.93 2.70
N PHE A 17 -2.21 -4.60 2.36
CA PHE A 17 -1.86 -4.13 1.01
C PHE A 17 -2.00 -5.27 -0.02
N TRP A 18 -1.51 -6.47 0.31
CA TRP A 18 -1.64 -7.64 -0.56
C TRP A 18 -3.10 -8.02 -0.75
N TYR A 19 -3.85 -8.07 0.34
CA TYR A 19 -5.29 -8.30 0.30
C TYR A 19 -6.01 -7.27 -0.58
N PHE A 20 -5.67 -5.98 -0.44
CA PHE A 20 -6.24 -4.93 -1.28
C PHE A 20 -5.97 -5.24 -2.76
N ILE A 21 -4.72 -5.45 -3.12
CA ILE A 21 -4.30 -5.71 -4.50
C ILE A 21 -5.04 -6.92 -5.08
N ASP A 22 -5.02 -8.04 -4.35
CA ASP A 22 -5.58 -9.31 -4.84
C ASP A 22 -7.10 -9.27 -4.97
N GLN A 23 -7.81 -8.60 -4.05
CA GLN A 23 -9.27 -8.62 -4.03
C GLN A 23 -9.93 -7.50 -4.84
N TYR A 24 -9.26 -6.35 -4.97
CA TYR A 24 -9.90 -5.15 -5.54
C TYR A 24 -9.23 -4.63 -6.81
N LEU A 25 -7.96 -4.99 -7.08
CA LEU A 25 -7.21 -4.39 -8.18
C LEU A 25 -6.83 -5.41 -9.27
N LYS A 26 -6.26 -6.55 -8.88
CA LYS A 26 -5.89 -7.62 -9.82
C LYS A 26 -7.14 -8.07 -10.58
N HIS A 27 -6.99 -8.23 -11.89
CA HIS A 27 -8.06 -8.58 -12.83
C HIS A 27 -9.19 -7.54 -12.98
N VAL A 28 -9.19 -6.45 -12.21
CA VAL A 28 -10.18 -5.36 -12.32
C VAL A 28 -9.63 -4.22 -13.17
N ILE A 29 -8.37 -3.84 -12.97
CA ILE A 29 -7.70 -2.78 -13.73
C ILE A 29 -6.28 -3.22 -14.15
N PRO A 30 -5.73 -2.66 -15.25
CA PRO A 30 -4.32 -2.84 -15.58
C PRO A 30 -3.44 -2.18 -14.50
N LEU A 31 -2.61 -2.98 -13.83
CA LEU A 31 -1.70 -2.52 -12.79
C LEU A 31 -0.38 -2.02 -13.39
N LYS A 32 0.14 -0.91 -12.86
CA LYS A 32 1.49 -0.41 -13.16
C LYS A 32 2.52 -1.10 -12.28
N HIS A 33 3.79 -1.00 -12.68
CA HIS A 33 4.92 -1.50 -11.88
C HIS A 33 5.05 -0.83 -10.52
N ILE A 34 4.49 0.38 -10.34
CA ILE A 34 4.50 1.10 -9.08
C ILE A 34 3.06 1.47 -8.73
N LEU A 35 2.61 0.96 -7.59
CA LEU A 35 1.33 1.27 -6.99
C LEU A 35 1.56 2.14 -5.76
N HIS A 36 0.79 3.21 -5.61
CA HIS A 36 0.88 4.09 -4.45
C HIS A 36 -0.27 3.82 -3.49
N PHE A 37 0.06 3.59 -2.22
CA PHE A 37 -0.92 3.48 -1.15
C PHE A 37 -0.72 4.58 -0.12
N LYS A 38 -1.77 5.33 0.16
CA LYS A 38 -1.83 6.26 1.30
C LYS A 38 -2.52 5.58 2.48
N LEU A 39 -1.94 5.69 3.67
CA LEU A 39 -2.53 5.22 4.91
C LEU A 39 -3.26 6.41 5.54
N GLN A 40 -4.53 6.24 5.87
CA GLN A 40 -5.39 7.32 6.33
C GLN A 40 -6.14 6.93 7.60
N ASN A 41 -6.37 7.91 8.46
CA ASN A 41 -7.23 7.77 9.61
C ASN A 41 -8.68 8.09 9.24
N LYS A 42 -9.55 7.07 9.28
CA LYS A 42 -11.00 7.25 9.16
C LYS A 42 -11.67 6.88 10.48
N LYS A 43 -11.95 7.91 11.29
CA LYS A 43 -12.62 7.76 12.61
C LYS A 43 -11.90 6.78 13.55
N GLY A 44 -10.56 6.83 13.59
CA GLY A 44 -9.71 5.98 14.41
C GLY A 44 -9.34 4.64 13.77
N LYS A 45 -9.83 4.35 12.56
CA LYS A 45 -9.54 3.12 11.83
C LYS A 45 -8.67 3.37 10.61
N LEU A 46 -7.93 2.35 10.20
CA LEU A 46 -7.10 2.38 9.00
C LEU A 46 -7.98 2.36 7.75
N SER A 47 -7.76 3.33 6.86
CA SER A 47 -8.19 3.26 5.46
C SER A 47 -6.97 3.33 4.56
N LEU A 48 -6.94 2.48 3.54
CA LEU A 48 -5.92 2.52 2.51
C LEU A 48 -6.49 3.15 1.25
N SER A 49 -5.76 4.07 0.64
CA SER A 49 -6.15 4.71 -0.63
C SER A 49 -5.12 4.42 -1.71
N PHE A 50 -5.53 3.69 -2.73
CA PHE A 50 -4.74 3.32 -3.90
C PHE A 50 -4.77 4.40 -4.98
N SER A 51 -3.62 4.61 -5.63
CA SER A 51 -3.49 5.35 -6.89
C SER A 51 -2.32 4.84 -7.72
N GLN A 52 -2.32 5.12 -9.03
CA GLN A 52 -1.20 4.83 -9.92
C GLN A 52 -1.15 5.84 -11.08
N GLU A 53 -0.01 5.92 -11.76
CA GLU A 53 0.15 6.80 -12.92
C GLU A 53 -0.88 6.45 -14.03
N LYS A 54 -1.45 7.49 -14.66
CA LYS A 54 -2.45 7.37 -15.75
C LYS A 54 -3.74 6.64 -15.34
N TYR A 55 -4.03 6.57 -14.04
CA TYR A 55 -5.33 6.14 -13.51
C TYR A 55 -5.97 7.32 -12.77
N PRO A 56 -7.06 7.92 -13.30
CA PRO A 56 -7.61 9.17 -12.76
C PRO A 56 -8.35 8.98 -11.42
N ASN A 57 -8.69 7.74 -11.07
CA ASN A 57 -9.50 7.44 -9.90
C ASN A 57 -8.63 7.00 -8.71
N SER A 58 -9.10 7.29 -7.50
CA SER A 58 -8.57 6.69 -6.28
C SER A 58 -9.55 5.65 -5.77
N ILE A 59 -9.04 4.51 -5.31
CA ILE A 59 -9.86 3.47 -4.68
C ILE A 59 -9.48 3.45 -3.20
N THR A 60 -10.47 3.51 -2.31
CA THR A 60 -10.24 3.51 -0.87
C THR A 60 -10.94 2.30 -0.25
N VAL A 61 -10.21 1.54 0.57
CA VAL A 61 -10.73 0.40 1.33
C VAL A 61 -10.52 0.66 2.81
N ASP A 62 -11.59 0.49 3.58
CA ASP A 62 -11.56 0.63 5.03
C ASP A 62 -11.26 -0.73 5.68
N PHE A 63 -10.36 -0.73 6.66
CA PHE A 63 -10.00 -1.91 7.43
C PHE A 63 -10.49 -1.78 8.88
N PRO A 64 -10.75 -2.89 9.57
CA PRO A 64 -11.21 -2.86 10.96
C PRO A 64 -10.09 -2.48 11.96
N TYR A 65 -8.84 -2.40 11.51
CA TYR A 65 -7.66 -2.11 12.34
C TYR A 65 -7.66 -0.68 12.88
N LYS A 66 -7.08 -0.50 14.07
CA LYS A 66 -6.87 0.83 14.63
C LYS A 66 -5.79 1.56 13.83
N PHE A 67 -5.99 2.83 13.54
CA PHE A 67 -4.97 3.67 12.93
C PHE A 67 -3.96 4.15 13.98
N ASP A 68 -2.67 4.04 13.66
CA ASP A 68 -1.58 4.63 14.43
C ASP A 68 -1.03 5.87 13.70
N PRO A 69 -1.02 7.06 14.32
CA PRO A 69 -0.41 8.26 13.75
C PRO A 69 1.09 8.14 13.40
N PHE A 70 1.79 7.15 13.94
CA PHE A 70 3.21 6.90 13.64
C PHE A 70 3.43 6.00 12.42
N TYR A 71 2.36 5.48 11.80
CA TYR A 71 2.50 4.80 10.53
C TYR A 71 3.05 5.73 9.44
N PRO A 72 3.84 5.21 8.48
CA PRO A 72 4.24 5.98 7.33
C PRO A 72 2.98 6.49 6.60
N PRO A 73 2.97 7.76 6.14
CA PRO A 73 1.80 8.35 5.48
C PRO A 73 1.47 7.67 4.14
N SER A 74 2.48 7.04 3.53
CA SER A 74 2.33 6.28 2.30
C SER A 74 3.38 5.19 2.16
N VAL A 75 3.03 4.16 1.40
CA VAL A 75 3.93 3.11 0.95
C VAL A 75 3.77 2.92 -0.57
N LEU A 76 4.77 2.32 -1.18
CA LEU A 76 4.74 1.86 -2.57
C LEU A 76 4.66 0.35 -2.60
N VAL A 77 3.95 -0.20 -3.58
CA VAL A 77 4.12 -1.60 -4.01
C VAL A 77 4.78 -1.60 -5.37
N VAL A 78 5.96 -2.19 -5.45
CA VAL A 78 6.80 -2.20 -6.64
C VAL A 78 6.91 -3.62 -7.17
N ASP A 79 6.58 -3.80 -8.44
CA ASP A 79 6.80 -5.05 -9.18
C ASP A 79 8.04 -4.92 -10.06
N ARG A 80 9.07 -5.72 -9.76
CA ARG A 80 10.26 -5.90 -10.59
C ARG A 80 10.33 -7.31 -11.13
N SER A 81 9.95 -7.46 -12.39
CA SER A 81 10.01 -8.75 -13.12
C SER A 81 9.28 -9.88 -12.39
N GLY A 82 8.11 -9.59 -11.81
CA GLY A 82 7.28 -10.56 -11.07
C GLY A 82 7.60 -10.64 -9.57
N LYS A 83 8.61 -9.90 -9.08
CA LYS A 83 8.89 -9.80 -7.65
C LYS A 83 8.25 -8.54 -7.07
N GLU A 84 7.10 -8.72 -6.43
CA GLU A 84 6.37 -7.65 -5.77
C GLU A 84 6.98 -7.33 -4.40
N THR A 85 7.21 -6.05 -4.11
CA THR A 85 7.80 -5.58 -2.84
C THR A 85 7.09 -4.33 -2.33
N ILE A 86 6.61 -4.36 -1.09
CA ILE A 86 6.15 -3.16 -0.37
C ILE A 86 7.37 -2.41 0.17
N ALA A 87 7.46 -1.12 -0.09
CA ALA A 87 8.57 -0.25 0.32
C ALA A 87 8.10 1.15 0.74
N LEU A 88 8.91 1.84 1.54
CA LEU A 88 8.73 3.27 1.76
C LEU A 88 9.15 4.05 0.49
N PRO A 89 8.57 5.23 0.22
CA PRO A 89 8.94 6.03 -0.95
C PRO A 89 10.44 6.31 -1.07
N ASP A 90 11.10 6.58 0.05
CA ASP A 90 12.53 6.90 0.10
C ASP A 90 13.44 5.68 -0.16
N GLU A 91 12.90 4.47 -0.07
CA GLU A 91 13.62 3.23 -0.35
C GLU A 91 13.57 2.83 -1.83
N LEU A 92 12.82 3.56 -2.67
CA LEU A 92 12.61 3.20 -4.09
C LEU A 92 13.92 3.10 -4.89
N ILE A 93 14.91 3.94 -4.58
CA ILE A 93 16.23 3.94 -5.23
C ILE A 93 17.05 2.68 -4.92
N ASN A 94 16.72 2.00 -3.81
CA ASN A 94 17.43 0.82 -3.32
C ASN A 94 16.76 -0.50 -3.72
N LEU A 95 15.56 -0.43 -4.30
CA LEU A 95 14.91 -1.56 -4.93
C LEU A 95 15.55 -1.84 -6.28
#